data_AF-A0A7J2JLG4-F1
#
_entry.id   AF-A0A7J2JLG4-F1
#
_cell.length_a   1.000
_cell.length_b   1.000
_cell.length_c   1.000
_cell.angle_alpha   90.00
_cell.angle_beta   90.00
_cell.angle_gamma   90.00
#
_symmetry.space_group_name_H-M   'P 1'
#
loop_
_entity.id
_entity.type
_entity.pdbx_description
1 polymer ?
#
loop_
_entity_poly.entity_id
_entity_poly.type
_entity_poly.pdbx_seq_one_letter_code
_entity_poly.pdbx_strand_id
1 'polypeptide(L)' 'MARFIEAEARIFKGVCMHCNARNPIGATKCRRCGKIFKIRRKNKKKATKSSV' A
#
# COMPACT_ATOMS: atom_id res chain seq x y z
N MET A 1 16.33 14.06 -3.08
CA MET A 1 14.98 14.24 -2.51
C MET A 1 14.91 13.49 -1.20
N ALA A 2 14.68 14.18 -0.08
CA ALA A 2 14.57 13.54 1.23
C ALA A 2 13.39 12.57 1.22
N ARG A 3 13.66 11.28 1.39
CA ARG A 3 12.63 10.25 1.52
C ARG A 3 12.43 9.95 2.99
N PHE A 4 11.23 10.22 3.49
CA PHE A 4 10.83 9.86 4.84
C PHE A 4 10.28 8.44 4.84
N ILE A 5 11.14 7.48 5.15
CA ILE A 5 10.86 6.04 5.09
C ILE A 5 9.61 5.68 5.92
N GLU A 6 9.43 6.35 7.06
CA GLU A 6 8.30 6.18 7.98
C GLU A 6 6.97 6.62 7.37
N ALA A 7 6.98 7.73 6.63
CA ALA A 7 5.80 8.25 5.94
C ALA A 7 5.41 7.33 4.78
N GLU A 8 6.38 6.84 4.02
CA GLU A 8 6.13 5.88 2.93
C GLU A 8 5.49 4.59 3.43
N ALA A 9 5.91 4.08 4.60
CA ALA A 9 5.33 2.91 5.23
C ALA A 9 3.88 3.11 5.69
N ARG A 10 3.49 4.32 6.13
CA ARG A 10 2.11 4.63 6.57
C ARG A 10 1.17 4.93 5.41
N ILE A 11 1.67 5.60 4.37
CA ILE A 11 0.85 6.08 3.25
C ILE A 11 0.64 4.95 2.22
N PHE A 12 1.67 4.16 1.90
CA PHE A 12 1.61 3.18 0.81
C PHE A 12 1.14 1.80 1.27
N LYS A 13 -0.17 1.70 1.53
CA LYS A 13 -0.84 0.46 1.99
C LYS A 13 -1.60 -0.29 0.89
N GLY A 14 -1.76 0.31 -0.29
CA GLY A 14 -2.32 -0.35 -1.47
C GLY A 14 -1.26 -1.18 -2.19
N VAL A 15 -1.63 -2.30 -2.78
CA VAL A 15 -0.74 -3.16 -3.58
C VAL A 15 -1.32 -3.32 -4.97
N CYS A 16 -0.51 -3.05 -6.00
CA CYS A 16 -0.91 -3.31 -7.37
C CYS A 16 -0.95 -4.83 -7.64
N MET A 17 -2.03 -5.33 -8.23
CA MET A 17 -2.19 -6.75 -8.57
C MET A 17 -1.38 -7.21 -9.79
N HIS A 18 -0.69 -6.28 -10.47
CA HIS A 18 0.12 -6.60 -11.64
C HIS A 18 1.63 -6.58 -11.37
N CYS A 19 2.12 -5.59 -10.62
CA CYS A 19 3.55 -5.39 -10.37
C CYS A 19 3.92 -5.42 -8.88
N ASN A 20 2.96 -5.70 -8.00
CA ASN A 20 3.13 -5.73 -6.54
C ASN A 20 3.68 -4.44 -5.90
N ALA A 21 3.74 -3.33 -6.65
CA ALA A 21 4.19 -2.04 -6.11
C ALA A 21 3.22 -1.52 -5.04
N ARG A 22 3.78 -0.86 -4.01
CA ARG A 22 3.01 -0.19 -2.96
C ARG A 22 2.52 1.17 -3.45
N ASN A 23 1.24 1.41 -3.30
CA ASN A 23 0.51 2.61 -3.75
C ASN A 23 -0.27 3.20 -2.57
N PRO A 24 -0.64 4.50 -2.63
CA PRO A 24 -1.41 5.13 -1.58
C PRO A 24 -2.84 4.55 -1.56
N ILE A 25 -3.49 4.61 -0.39
CA ILE A 25 -4.91 4.26 -0.28
C ILE A 25 -5.71 5.25 -1.13
N GLY A 26 -6.44 4.76 -2.12
CA GLY A 26 -7.26 5.59 -3.03
C GLY A 26 -6.59 5.94 -4.36
N ALA A 27 -5.39 5.46 -4.67
CA ALA A 27 -4.84 5.64 -6.00
C ALA A 27 -5.67 4.92 -7.06
N THR A 28 -6.01 5.64 -8.12
CA THR A 28 -6.64 5.12 -9.34
C THR A 28 -5.63 4.47 -10.27
N LYS A 29 -4.37 4.94 -10.27
CA LYS A 29 -3.26 4.45 -11.10
C LYS A 29 -2.06 3.97 -10.28
N CYS A 30 -1.42 2.90 -10.73
CA CYS A 30 -0.17 2.44 -10.14
C CYS A 30 0.99 3.35 -10.54
N ARG A 31 1.80 3.80 -9.58
CA ARG A 31 2.95 4.68 -9.84
C ARG A 31 4.08 4.02 -10.61
N ARG A 32 4.17 2.69 -10.56
CA ARG A 32 5.27 1.93 -11.18
C ARG A 32 4.90 1.43 -12.57
N CYS A 33 3.72 0.83 -12.72
CA CYS A 33 3.31 0.20 -13.99
C CYS A 33 2.21 0.96 -14.75
N GLY A 34 1.70 2.08 -14.21
CA GLY A 34 0.66 2.88 -14.86
C GLY A 34 -0.74 2.25 -14.93
N LYS A 35 -0.91 0.95 -14.62
CA LYS A 35 -2.21 0.28 -14.72
C LYS A 35 -3.25 0.89 -13.78
N ILE A 36 -4.45 1.06 -14.34
CA ILE A 36 -5.61 1.69 -13.70
C ILE A 36 -6.48 0.60 -13.03
N PHE A 37 -7.11 0.91 -11.89
CA PHE A 37 -8.11 0.08 -11.20
C PHE A 37 -7.69 -1.34 -10.76
N LYS A 38 -6.40 -1.60 -10.57
CA LYS A 38 -5.89 -2.89 -10.05
C LYS A 38 -5.11 -2.77 -8.74
N ILE A 39 -5.52 -1.85 -7.86
CA ILE A 39 -4.87 -1.62 -6.57
C ILE A 39 -5.77 -2.15 -5.46
N ARG A 40 -5.35 -3.25 -4.83
CA ARG A 40 -6.04 -3.83 -3.67
C ARG A 40 -5.50 -3.23 -2.38
N ARG A 41 -6.35 -3.08 -1.36
CA ARG A 41 -5.85 -2.77 0.00
C ARG A 41 -5.15 -4.01 0.56
N LYS A 42 -3.99 -3.82 1.18
CA LYS A 42 -3.36 -4.90 1.94
C LYS A 42 -4.26 -5.22 3.13
N ASN A 43 -4.63 -6.50 3.27
CA ASN A 43 -5.47 -6.92 4.38
C ASN A 43 -4.70 -6.69 5.69
N LYS A 44 -5.21 -5.81 6.54
CA LYS A 44 -4.59 -5.51 7.83
C LYS A 44 -5.17 -6.55 8.79
N LYS A 45 -4.43 -7.63 9.09
CA LYS A 45 -4.74 -8.41 10.28
C LYS A 45 -4.74 -7.40 11.42
N LYS A 46 -5.87 -7.21 12.13
CA LYS A 46 -5.83 -6.51 13.42
C LYS A 46 -4.72 -7.23 14.18
N ALA A 47 -3.70 -6.50 14.66
CA ALA A 47 -2.76 -7.07 15.59
C ALA A 47 -3.65 -7.60 16.71
N THR A 48 -3.81 -8.92 16.74
CA THR A 48 -4.58 -9.57 17.78
C THR A 48 -3.91 -9.10 19.05
N LYS A 49 -4.63 -8.38 19.90
CA LYS A 49 -4.31 -8.37 21.33
C LYS A 49 -4.57 -9.79 21.80
N SER A 50 -3.69 -10.71 21.40
CA SER A 50 -3.62 -12.04 21.96
C SER A 50 -2.88 -11.89 23.29
N SER A 51 -3.36 -12.63 24.28
CA SER A 51 -2.86 -12.80 25.65
C SER A 51 -3.08 -11.63 26.61
N VAL A 52 -4.30 -11.53 27.15
CA VAL A 52 -4.51 -11.74 28.59
C VAL A 52 -5.57 -12.81 28.75
#